data_AF-A0A524IE58-F1
#
_entry.id   AF-A0A524IE58-F1
#
_cell.length_a   1.000
_cell.length_b   1.000
_cell.length_c   1.000
_cell.angle_alpha   90.00
_cell.angle_beta   90.00
_cell.angle_gamma   90.00
#
_symmetry.space_group_name_H-M   'P 1'
#
loop_
_entity.id
_entity.type
_entity.pdbx_description
1 polymer ?
#
loop_
_entity_poly.entity_id
_entity_poly.type
_entity_poly.pdbx_seq_one_letter_code
_entity_poly.pdbx_strand_id
1 'polypeptide(L)'
;MKNPNWKLLGIIHGHNGRQAVIQISPQERVFVRSGLEVVRSGWIIKAISKEEVLLEHSSPSTSVEGFSQPKVLILSFSTLGKPS
;
A
#
# COMPACT_ATOMS: atom_id res chain seq x y z
N MET A 1 -14.80 6.12 -4.84
CA MET A 1 -13.66 5.25 -5.26
C MET A 1 -13.61 3.99 -4.40
N LYS A 2 -13.59 2.80 -5.00
CA LYS A 2 -13.41 1.52 -4.28
C LYS A 2 -11.94 1.34 -3.87
N ASN A 3 -11.67 0.51 -2.85
CA ASN A 3 -10.30 0.12 -2.51
C ASN A 3 -9.73 -0.77 -3.63
N PRO A 4 -8.45 -0.62 -3.98
CA PRO A 4 -7.83 -1.50 -4.95
C PRO A 4 -7.72 -2.92 -4.39
N ASN A 5 -7.87 -3.94 -5.24
CA ASN A 5 -7.71 -5.34 -4.88
C ASN A 5 -6.24 -5.78 -5.03
N TRP A 6 -5.36 -5.11 -4.31
CA TRP A 6 -3.92 -5.36 -4.34
C TRP A 6 -3.51 -6.41 -3.30
N LYS A 7 -2.37 -7.06 -3.54
CA LYS A 7 -1.82 -8.06 -2.62
C LYS A 7 -0.37 -7.75 -2.30
N LEU A 8 -0.01 -7.78 -1.02
CA LEU A 8 1.39 -7.77 -0.60
C LEU A 8 2.00 -9.14 -0.87
N LEU A 9 3.02 -9.19 -1.74
CA LEU A 9 3.73 -10.41 -2.09
C LEU A 9 5.03 -10.59 -1.31
N GLY A 10 5.64 -9.51 -0.86
CA GLY A 10 6.91 -9.58 -0.14
C GLY A 10 7.39 -8.24 0.38
N ILE A 11 8.26 -8.30 1.38
CA ILE A 11 9.00 -7.15 1.89
C ILE A 11 10.48 -7.51 1.84
N ILE A 12 11.25 -6.69 1.14
CA ILE A 12 12.69 -6.84 0.97
C ILE A 12 13.38 -5.83 1.89
N HIS A 13 14.34 -6.30 2.67
CA HIS A 13 15.18 -5.44 3.51
C HIS A 13 16.57 -5.33 2.89
N GLY A 14 16.95 -4.15 2.44
CA GLY A 14 18.26 -3.89 1.84
C GLY A 14 18.94 -2.66 2.42
N HIS A 15 20.13 -2.34 1.90
CA HIS A 15 20.94 -1.21 2.36
C HIS A 15 20.22 0.14 2.30
N ASN A 16 19.28 0.29 1.37
CA ASN A 16 18.51 1.53 1.16
C ASN A 16 17.13 1.51 1.84
N GLY A 17 16.96 0.67 2.86
CA GLY A 17 15.72 0.52 3.59
C GLY A 17 14.81 -0.60 3.08
N ARG A 18 13.54 -0.54 3.48
CA ARG A 18 12.52 -1.54 3.11
C ARG A 18 11.89 -1.22 1.76
N GLN A 19 11.61 -2.27 1.00
CA GLN A 19 10.87 -2.21 -0.25
C GLN A 19 9.75 -3.24 -0.21
N ALA A 20 8.57 -2.88 -0.67
CA ALA A 20 7.44 -3.79 -0.78
C ALA A 20 7.27 -4.25 -2.23
N VAL A 21 6.89 -5.52 -2.40
CA VAL A 21 6.47 -6.08 -3.67
C VAL A 21 4.95 -6.22 -3.62
N ILE A 22 4.25 -5.45 -4.45
CA ILE A 22 2.79 -5.41 -4.48
C ILE A 22 2.33 -5.95 -5.82
N GLN A 23 1.41 -6.91 -5.79
CA GLN A 23 0.66 -7.31 -6.97
C GLN A 23 -0.53 -6.37 -7.14
N ILE A 24 -0.54 -5.60 -8.22
CA ILE A 24 -1.61 -4.64 -8.51
C ILE A 24 -2.63 -5.14 -9.52
N SER A 25 -2.26 -6.17 -10.30
CA SER A 25 -3.15 -6.93 -11.18
C SER A 25 -2.64 -8.38 -11.30
N PRO A 26 -3.40 -9.32 -11.89
CA PRO A 26 -2.94 -10.70 -12.06
C PRO A 26 -1.57 -10.84 -12.74
N GLN A 27 -1.21 -9.89 -13.61
CA GLN A 27 0.01 -9.93 -14.42
C GLN A 27 1.07 -8.93 -13.96
N GLU A 28 0.69 -7.96 -13.13
CA GLU A 28 1.55 -6.82 -12.80
C GLU A 28 1.95 -6.82 -11.33
N ARG A 29 3.26 -6.68 -11.13
CA ARG A 29 3.90 -6.59 -9.81
C ARG A 29 4.81 -5.38 -9.81
N VAL A 30 4.78 -4.63 -8.73
CA VAL A 30 5.57 -3.40 -8.59
C VAL A 30 6.37 -3.43 -7.30
N PHE A 31 7.56 -2.83 -7.38
CA PHE A 31 8.45 -2.66 -6.25
C PHE A 31 8.38 -1.20 -5.78
N VAL A 32 7.94 -0.99 -4.55
CA VAL A 32 7.67 0.37 -4.04
C VAL A 32 8.38 0.61 -2.71
N ARG A 33 8.77 1.86 -2.49
CA ARG A 33 9.39 2.34 -1.24
C ARG A 33 8.46 3.33 -0.57
N SER A 34 8.67 3.55 0.73
CA SER A 34 7.99 4.62 1.47
C SER A 34 8.18 5.98 0.78
N GLY A 35 7.13 6.79 0.77
CA GLY A 35 7.06 8.10 0.13
C GLY A 35 6.72 8.08 -1.36
N LEU A 36 6.66 6.90 -2.01
CA LEU A 36 6.37 6.79 -3.43
C LEU A 36 4.90 6.47 -3.69
N GLU A 37 4.40 6.99 -4.80
CA GLU A 37 3.08 6.66 -5.33
C GLU A 37 3.11 5.33 -6.08
N VAL A 38 2.08 4.51 -5.89
CA VAL A 38 1.91 3.23 -6.59
C VAL A 38 1.25 3.48 -7.94
N VAL A 39 2.01 3.41 -9.03
CA VAL A 39 1.50 3.41 -10.43
C VAL A 39 0.50 4.56 -10.73
N ARG A 40 0.81 5.78 -10.26
CA ARG A 40 -0.02 6.98 -10.47
C ARG A 40 -1.49 6.80 -10.04
N SER A 41 -1.73 5.92 -9.07
CA SER A 41 -3.08 5.54 -8.65
C SER A 41 -3.70 6.49 -7.61
N GLY A 42 -2.97 7.53 -7.20
CA GLY A 42 -3.27 8.35 -6.04
C GLY A 42 -2.98 7.66 -4.70
N TRP A 43 -2.32 6.50 -4.65
CA TRP A 43 -1.99 5.82 -3.38
C TRP A 43 -0.50 5.95 -3.08
N ILE A 44 -0.17 6.58 -1.95
CA ILE A 44 1.20 6.84 -1.51
C ILE A 44 1.56 5.86 -0.38
N ILE A 45 2.72 5.22 -0.48
CA ILE A 45 3.25 4.36 0.60
C ILE A 45 3.69 5.24 1.78
N LYS A 46 2.99 5.18 2.91
CA LYS A 46 3.36 5.94 4.11
C LYS A 46 4.38 5.20 4.96
N ALA A 47 4.22 3.88 5.08
CA ALA A 47 5.11 3.05 5.88
C ALA A 47 5.19 1.62 5.34
N ILE A 48 6.36 1.00 5.53
CA ILE A 48 6.59 -0.42 5.25
C ILE A 48 7.10 -1.05 6.56
N SER A 49 6.30 -1.92 7.17
CA SER A 49 6.67 -2.69 8.36
C SER A 49 7.37 -3.99 7.94
N LYS A 50 7.47 -5.00 8.83
CA LYS A 50 7.95 -6.34 8.45
C LYS A 50 6.87 -7.17 7.76
N GLU A 51 5.60 -6.87 8.02
CA GLU A 51 4.47 -7.72 7.65
C GLU A 51 3.41 -6.97 6.84
N GLU A 52 3.49 -5.64 6.85
CA GLU A 52 2.44 -4.77 6.34
C GLU A 52 2.98 -3.56 5.60
N VAL A 53 2.14 -3.01 4.73
CA VAL A 53 2.36 -1.77 4.01
C VAL A 53 1.15 -0.87 4.25
N LEU A 54 1.42 0.35 4.72
CA LEU A 54 0.42 1.38 4.92
C LEU A 54 0.39 2.31 3.71
N LEU A 55 -0.78 2.47 3.10
CA LEU A 55 -1.01 3.37 1.98
C LEU A 55 -2.06 4.41 2.36
N GLU A 56 -1.84 5.64 1.90
CA GLU A 56 -2.77 6.74 2.03
C GLU A 56 -3.13 7.28 0.65
N HIS A 57 -4.42 7.53 0.43
CA HIS A 57 -4.88 8.07 -0.83
C HIS A 57 -4.69 9.60 -0.85
N SER A 58 -3.92 10.11 -1.80
CA SER A 58 -3.82 11.54 -2.09
C SER A 58 -5.09 12.01 -2.81
N SER A 59 -6.18 12.22 -2.07
CA SER A 59 -7.32 12.98 -2.58
C SER A 59 -6.97 14.46 -2.59
N PRO A 60 -7.30 15.23 -3.65
CA PRO A 60 -7.21 16.67 -3.61
C PRO A 60 -8.08 17.16 -2.45
N SER A 61 -7.53 18.06 -1.63
CA SER A 61 -8.27 18.75 -0.57
C SER A 61 -9.33 19.62 -1.23
N THR A 62 -10.50 19.05 -1.54
CA THR A 62 -11.67 19.85 -1.89
C THR A 62 -12.13 20.51 -0.60
N SER A 63 -11.60 21.70 -0.39
CA SER A 63 -11.95 22.67 0.63
C SER A 63 -13.42 23.05 0.48
N VAL A 64 -14.28 22.31 1.17
CA VAL A 64 -15.53 22.82 1.76
C VAL A 64 -15.54 22.23 3.15
N GLU A 65 -15.66 23.10 4.16
CA GLU A 65 -15.58 22.81 5.60
C GLU A 65 -16.13 21.44 5.99
N GLY A 66 -15.23 20.48 6.13
CA GLY A 66 -15.54 19.12 6.51
C GLY A 66 -14.24 18.35 6.54
N PHE A 67 -13.81 17.94 7.73
CA PHE A 67 -12.64 17.09 7.93
C PHE A 67 -12.83 15.77 7.16
N SER A 68 -12.38 15.73 5.90
CA SER A 68 -12.31 14.48 5.16
C SER A 68 -11.14 13.70 5.73
N GLN A 69 -11.43 12.61 6.44
CA GLN A 69 -10.36 11.74 6.92
C GLN A 69 -9.60 11.16 5.72
N PRO A 70 -8.26 11.10 5.79
CA PRO A 70 -7.46 10.51 4.74
C PRO A 70 -7.89 9.05 4.56
N LYS A 71 -8.07 8.63 3.31
CA LYS A 71 -8.45 7.27 3.00
C LYS A 71 -7.20 6.38 3.10
N VAL A 72 -7.25 5.39 3.98
CA VAL A 72 -6.11 4.51 4.28
C VAL A 72 -6.38 3.08 3.78
N LEU A 73 -5.34 2.40 3.33
CA LEU A 73 -5.32 0.98 2.98
C LEU A 73 -4.10 0.32 3.64
N ILE A 74 -4.33 -0.83 4.28
CA ILE A 74 -3.26 -1.68 4.78
C ILE A 74 -3.21 -2.94 3.93
N LEU A 75 -2.04 -3.24 3.38
CA LEU A 75 -1.78 -4.53 2.76
C LEU A 75 -0.93 -5.35 3.73
N SER A 76 -1.40 -6.53 4.09
CA SER A 76 -0.69 -7.49 4.94
C SER A 76 -0.56 -8.82 4.21
N PHE A 77 0.37 -9.66 4.65
CA PHE A 77 0.41 -11.05 4.19
C PHE A 77 -0.86 -11.75 4.66
N SER A 78 -1.50 -12.50 3.75
CA SER A 78 -2.59 -13.39 4.16
C SER A 78 -2.03 -14.39 5.16
N THR A 79 -2.50 -14.36 6.40
CA THR A 79 -2.22 -15.40 7.36
C THR A 79 -2.89 -16.66 6.83
N LEU A 80 -2.12 -17.54 6.20
CA LEU A 80 -2.56 -18.92 6.00
C LEU A 80 -2.85 -19.45 7.40
N GLY A 81 -4.13 -19.70 7.69
CA GLY A 81 -4.55 -20.37 8.90
C GLY A 81 -3.70 -21.62 9.10
N LYS A 82 -3.22 -21.84 10.32
CA LYS A 82 -2.50 -23.07 10.69
C LYS A 82 -3.28 -24.27 10.13
N PRO A 83 -2.63 -25.22 9.44
CA PRO A 83 -3.26 -26.51 9.22
C PRO A 83 -3.61 -27.09 10.59
N SER A 84 -4.89 -27.40 10.77
CA SER A 84 -5.44 -28.03 11.97
C SER A 84 -5.11 -29.52 11.97
#